data_AF-A0A150UPZ4-F1
#
_entry.id   AF-A0A150UPZ4-F1
#
_cell.length_a   1.000
_cell.length_b   1.000
_cell.length_c   1.000
_cell.angle_alpha   90.00
_cell.angle_beta   90.00
_cell.angle_gamma   90.00
#
_symmetry.space_group_name_H-M   'P 1'
#
loop_
_entity.id
_entity.type
_entity.pdbx_description
1 polymer ?
#
loop_
_entity_poly.entity_id
_entity_poly.type
_entity_poly.pdbx_seq_one_letter_code
_entity_poly.pdbx_strand_id
1 'polypeptide(L)'
;DGTELRQANALCNSEVQKAENLPTSVKRYITRLTQAFEATCSKNATLRKENAEQRELLTRRKHRSTGKRVALNGRFVFSTQEVLKIAREAEEAIADKNKRIRRRKQSAAIKIEEQENEPFESVSSNSESDCIVVKSHRLH
;
A
#
# COMPACT_ATOMS: atom_id res chain seq x y z
N ASP A 1 27.61 22.79 3.92
CA ASP A 1 29.04 23.18 3.86
C ASP A 1 29.70 22.92 2.51
N GLY A 2 29.09 23.38 1.40
CA GLY A 2 29.73 23.28 0.07
C GLY A 2 30.71 24.43 -0.21
N THR A 3 30.50 25.57 0.45
CA THR A 3 31.33 26.78 0.36
C THR A 3 32.68 26.59 1.04
N GLU A 4 32.70 25.97 2.22
CA GLU A 4 33.93 25.66 2.96
C GLU A 4 34.84 24.72 2.18
N LEU A 5 34.28 23.64 1.61
CA LEU A 5 35.05 22.70 0.78
C LEU A 5 35.67 23.39 -0.44
N ARG A 6 34.90 24.25 -1.13
CA ARG A 6 35.38 25.00 -2.28
C ARG A 6 36.52 25.97 -1.90
N GLN A 7 36.41 26.64 -0.75
CA GLN A 7 37.46 27.53 -0.25
C GLN A 7 38.73 26.74 0.11
N ALA A 8 38.60 25.62 0.82
CA ALA A 8 39.72 24.75 1.19
C ALA A 8 40.44 24.20 -0.05
N ASN A 9 39.69 23.72 -1.05
CA ASN A 9 40.25 23.23 -2.30
C ASN A 9 40.90 24.35 -3.13
N ALA A 10 40.34 25.56 -3.12
CA ALA A 10 40.94 26.70 -3.79
C ALA A 10 42.30 27.07 -3.16
N LEU A 11 42.38 27.10 -1.82
CA LEU A 11 43.63 27.32 -1.09
C LEU A 11 44.65 26.22 -1.38
N CYS A 12 44.25 24.95 -1.27
CA CYS A 12 45.11 23.80 -1.57
C CYS A 12 45.66 23.86 -3.00
N ASN A 13 44.80 24.10 -3.99
CA ASN A 13 45.22 24.23 -5.38
C ASN A 13 46.19 25.41 -5.56
N SER A 14 45.97 26.54 -4.88
CA SER A 14 46.87 27.70 -4.96
C SER A 14 48.27 27.40 -4.42
N GLU A 15 48.37 26.72 -3.27
CA GLU A 15 49.65 26.33 -2.68
C GLU A 15 50.38 25.27 -3.52
N VAL A 16 49.64 24.30 -4.06
CA VAL A 16 50.20 23.28 -4.97
C VAL A 16 50.75 23.91 -6.25
N GLN A 17 50.14 24.98 -6.78
CA GLN A 17 50.68 25.68 -7.94
C GLN A 17 51.97 26.43 -7.60
N LYS A 18 52.05 27.08 -6.44
CA LYS A 18 53.25 27.80 -5.97
C LYS A 18 54.45 26.89 -5.65
N ALA A 19 54.20 25.62 -5.30
CA ALA A 19 55.28 24.70 -4.93
C ALA A 19 56.26 24.45 -6.10
N GLU A 20 57.51 24.90 -5.99
CA GLU A 20 58.54 24.72 -7.03
C GLU A 20 59.06 23.28 -7.10
N ASN A 21 59.01 22.56 -5.98
CA ASN A 21 59.60 21.23 -5.81
C ASN A 21 58.70 20.10 -6.34
N LEU A 22 57.52 20.43 -6.88
CA LEU A 22 56.51 19.45 -7.27
C LEU A 22 56.44 19.30 -8.80
N PRO A 23 56.56 18.08 -9.35
CA PRO A 23 56.40 17.86 -10.77
C PRO A 23 55.02 18.30 -11.27
N THR A 24 54.95 18.81 -12.49
CA THR A 24 53.71 19.29 -13.11
C THR A 24 52.62 18.22 -13.19
N SER A 25 53.01 16.95 -13.37
CA SER A 25 52.09 15.81 -13.37
C SER A 25 51.36 15.65 -12.03
N VAL A 26 52.09 15.80 -10.91
CA VAL A 26 51.55 15.71 -9.55
C VAL A 26 50.61 16.88 -9.29
N LYS A 27 51.01 18.11 -9.65
CA LYS A 27 50.14 19.30 -9.54
C LYS A 27 48.81 19.10 -10.27
N ARG A 28 48.87 18.63 -11.52
CA ARG A 28 47.68 18.36 -12.35
C ARG A 28 46.81 17.27 -11.77
N TYR A 29 47.41 16.22 -11.21
CA TYR A 29 46.68 15.14 -10.55
C TYR A 29 45.93 15.65 -9.31
N ILE A 30 46.57 16.45 -8.46
CA ILE A 30 45.93 17.05 -7.28
C ILE A 30 44.75 17.94 -7.68
N THR A 31 44.92 18.79 -8.70
CA THR A 31 43.82 19.62 -9.21
C THR A 31 42.65 18.78 -9.75
N ARG A 32 42.93 17.67 -10.45
CA ARG A 32 41.86 16.75 -10.90
C ARG A 32 41.16 16.08 -9.73
N LEU A 33 41.90 15.69 -8.69
CA LEU A 33 41.33 15.09 -7.49
C LEU A 33 40.38 16.06 -6.77
N THR A 34 40.81 17.31 -6.55
CA THR A 34 39.97 18.31 -5.88
C THR A 34 38.68 18.59 -6.66
N GLN A 35 38.78 18.75 -7.99
CA GLN A 35 37.61 18.91 -8.87
C GLN A 35 36.67 17.69 -8.84
N ALA A 36 37.22 16.48 -8.91
CA ALA A 36 36.43 15.25 -8.88
C ALA A 36 35.72 15.08 -7.53
N PHE A 37 36.38 15.45 -6.44
CA PHE A 37 35.80 15.42 -5.10
C PHE A 37 34.63 16.41 -4.98
N GLU A 38 34.81 17.66 -5.41
CA GLU A 38 33.72 18.66 -5.43
C GLU A 38 32.51 18.20 -6.25
N ALA A 39 32.75 17.64 -7.44
CA ALA A 39 31.70 17.10 -8.29
C ALA A 39 30.97 15.94 -7.60
N THR A 40 31.71 15.08 -6.90
CA THR A 40 31.13 13.94 -6.16
C THR A 40 30.31 14.40 -4.96
N CYS A 41 30.81 15.36 -4.17
CA CYS A 41 30.07 15.96 -3.07
C CYS A 41 28.78 16.63 -3.56
N SER A 42 28.85 17.37 -4.67
CA SER A 42 27.69 18.03 -5.27
C SER A 42 26.64 17.01 -5.74
N LYS A 43 27.07 15.98 -6.49
CA LYS A 43 26.19 14.87 -6.91
C LYS A 43 25.57 14.17 -5.71
N ASN A 44 26.35 13.90 -4.67
CA ASN A 44 25.88 13.21 -3.47
C ASN A 44 24.83 14.06 -2.72
N ALA A 45 25.03 15.37 -2.62
CA ALA A 45 24.06 16.29 -2.02
C ALA A 45 22.73 16.28 -2.79
N THR A 46 22.77 16.36 -4.13
CA THR A 46 21.58 16.25 -4.98
C THR A 46 20.86 14.91 -4.78
N LEU A 47 21.60 13.80 -4.84
CA LEU A 47 21.01 12.47 -4.65
C LEU A 47 20.38 12.30 -3.26
N ARG A 48 21.01 12.84 -2.21
CA ARG A 48 20.43 12.81 -0.85
C ARG A 48 19.12 13.58 -0.79
N LYS A 49 19.05 14.75 -1.44
CA LYS A 49 17.84 15.56 -1.54
C LYS A 49 16.72 14.81 -2.28
N GLU A 50 17.03 14.29 -3.47
CA GLU A 50 16.08 13.49 -4.26
C GLU A 50 15.58 12.26 -3.49
N ASN A 51 16.46 11.56 -2.78
CA ASN A 51 16.10 10.40 -1.97
C ASN A 51 15.19 10.80 -0.78
N ALA A 52 15.47 11.94 -0.15
CA ALA A 52 14.62 12.48 0.91
C ALA A 52 13.22 12.82 0.38
N GLU A 53 13.13 13.52 -0.76
CA GLU A 53 11.86 13.86 -1.42
C GLU A 53 11.07 12.60 -1.82
N GLN A 54 11.75 11.59 -2.40
CA GLN A 54 11.13 10.31 -2.74
C GLN A 54 10.60 9.58 -1.51
N ARG A 55 11.37 9.53 -0.41
CA ARG A 55 10.94 8.93 0.85
C ARG A 55 9.78 9.69 1.46
N GLU A 56 9.79 11.01 1.42
CA GLU A 56 8.67 11.83 1.90
C GLU A 56 7.40 11.56 1.09
N LEU A 57 7.52 11.47 -0.23
CA LEU A 57 6.40 11.14 -1.10
C LEU A 57 5.86 9.73 -0.82
N LEU A 58 6.74 8.74 -0.62
CA LEU A 58 6.35 7.38 -0.25
C LEU A 58 5.70 7.32 1.14
N THR A 59 6.22 8.04 2.13
CA THR A 59 5.61 8.11 3.46
C THR A 59 4.24 8.78 3.41
N ARG A 60 4.08 9.89 2.69
CA ARG A 60 2.77 10.53 2.43
C ARG A 60 1.80 9.57 1.73
N ARG A 61 2.26 8.78 0.75
CA ARG A 61 1.44 7.74 0.10
C ARG A 61 1.05 6.61 1.04
N LYS A 62 1.98 6.17 1.90
CA LYS A 62 1.76 5.12 2.90
C LYS A 62 0.85 5.59 4.04
N HIS A 63 0.92 6.87 4.40
CA HIS A 63 0.16 7.49 5.48
C HIS A 63 -1.18 8.08 5.02
N ARG A 64 -1.55 7.93 3.74
CA ARG A 64 -2.83 8.43 3.22
C ARG A 64 -3.96 7.66 3.92
N SER A 65 -4.59 8.29 4.91
CA SER A 65 -5.64 7.75 5.79
C SER A 65 -7.05 7.81 5.18
N THR A 66 -7.19 8.40 3.99
CA THR A 66 -8.45 8.53 3.27
C THR A 66 -8.31 8.16 1.79
N GLY A 67 -9.26 7.36 1.30
CA GLY A 67 -9.34 6.88 -0.09
C GLY A 67 -9.44 5.35 -0.20
N LYS A 68 -9.75 4.83 -1.39
CA LYS A 68 -9.98 3.39 -1.67
C LYS A 68 -8.81 2.45 -1.32
N ARG A 69 -7.60 2.99 -1.08
CA ARG A 69 -6.35 2.24 -0.83
C ARG A 69 -5.93 2.16 0.64
N VAL A 70 -6.72 2.71 1.57
CA VAL A 70 -6.45 2.67 3.02
C VAL A 70 -6.48 1.23 3.58
N ALA A 71 -7.09 0.29 2.86
CA ALA A 71 -7.33 -1.08 3.29
C ALA A 71 -6.60 -2.09 2.40
N LEU A 72 -5.25 -2.16 2.40
CA LEU A 72 -4.53 -3.23 1.70
C LEU A 72 -3.24 -3.68 2.41
N ASN A 73 -3.32 -3.97 3.70
CA ASN A 73 -2.64 -5.16 4.22
C ASN A 73 -3.70 -6.21 4.58
N GLY A 74 -4.23 -6.89 3.55
CA GLY A 74 -5.01 -8.13 3.68
C GLY A 74 -6.38 -8.06 4.36
N ARG A 75 -6.96 -6.87 4.62
CA ARG A 75 -8.28 -6.73 5.22
C ARG A 75 -9.13 -5.75 4.39
N PHE A 76 -10.30 -6.21 3.96
CA PHE A 76 -11.32 -5.35 3.35
C PHE A 76 -12.08 -4.63 4.46
N VAL A 77 -12.20 -3.31 4.36
CA VAL A 77 -12.98 -2.51 5.30
C VAL A 77 -14.22 -2.05 4.58
N PHE A 78 -15.35 -2.63 4.96
CA PHE A 78 -16.68 -2.20 4.53
C PHE A 78 -17.33 -1.41 5.65
N SER A 79 -18.10 -0.38 5.31
CA SER A 79 -19.03 0.24 6.25
C SER A 79 -20.08 -0.78 6.68
N THR A 80 -20.54 -0.72 7.93
CA THR A 80 -21.67 -1.56 8.40
C THR A 80 -22.89 -1.39 7.50
N GLN A 81 -23.14 -0.18 6.99
CA GLN A 81 -24.23 0.07 6.04
C GLN A 81 -23.99 -0.63 4.70
N GLU A 82 -22.75 -0.70 4.22
CA GLU A 82 -22.40 -1.40 2.99
C GLU A 82 -22.57 -2.92 3.16
N VAL A 83 -22.12 -3.48 4.29
CA VAL A 83 -22.31 -4.91 4.60
C VAL A 83 -23.79 -5.25 4.74
N LEU A 84 -24.56 -4.43 5.46
CA LEU A 84 -26.00 -4.65 5.64
C LEU A 84 -26.76 -4.52 4.33
N LYS A 85 -26.33 -3.63 3.44
CA LYS A 85 -26.92 -3.50 2.10
C LYS A 85 -26.67 -4.75 1.27
N ILE A 86 -25.44 -5.24 1.24
CA ILE A 86 -25.07 -6.47 0.52
C ILE A 86 -25.81 -7.68 1.10
N ALA A 87 -25.90 -7.79 2.42
CA ALA A 87 -26.61 -8.86 3.10
C ALA A 87 -28.11 -8.84 2.73
N ARG A 88 -28.74 -7.66 2.76
CA ARG A 88 -30.15 -7.51 2.37
C ARG A 88 -30.40 -7.86 0.90
N GLU A 89 -29.55 -7.38 0.00
CA GLU A 89 -29.63 -7.72 -1.43
C GLU A 89 -29.48 -9.24 -1.67
N ALA A 90 -28.61 -9.90 -0.91
CA ALA A 90 -28.43 -11.35 -0.97
C ALA A 90 -29.64 -12.11 -0.40
N GLU A 91 -30.20 -11.67 0.73
CA GLU A 91 -31.41 -12.23 1.32
C GLU A 91 -32.61 -12.11 0.39
N GLU A 92 -32.81 -10.94 -0.22
CA GLU A 92 -33.86 -10.70 -1.21
C GLU A 92 -33.69 -11.59 -2.44
N ALA A 93 -32.47 -11.72 -2.95
CA ALA A 93 -32.17 -12.62 -4.08
C ALA A 93 -32.43 -14.10 -3.73
N ILE A 94 -32.12 -14.53 -2.51
CA ILE A 94 -32.40 -15.89 -2.02
C ILE A 94 -33.89 -16.09 -1.81
N ALA A 95 -34.59 -15.11 -1.23
CA ALA A 95 -36.03 -15.15 -1.00
C ALA A 95 -36.79 -15.24 -2.33
N ASP A 96 -36.39 -14.48 -3.33
CA ASP A 96 -36.96 -14.53 -4.68
C ASP A 96 -36.66 -15.86 -5.37
N LYS A 97 -35.44 -16.39 -5.24
CA LYS A 97 -35.08 -17.72 -5.74
C LYS A 97 -35.94 -18.79 -5.07
N ASN A 98 -36.12 -18.72 -3.76
CA ASN A 98 -36.93 -19.65 -2.98
C ASN A 98 -38.41 -19.54 -3.33
N LYS A 99 -38.93 -18.33 -3.56
CA LYS A 99 -40.32 -18.11 -4.02
C LYS A 99 -40.53 -18.70 -5.42
N ARG A 100 -39.56 -18.53 -6.33
CA ARG A 100 -39.58 -19.16 -7.66
C ARG A 100 -39.51 -20.69 -7.57
N ILE A 101 -38.65 -21.23 -6.69
CA ILE A 101 -38.54 -22.67 -6.44
C ILE A 101 -39.84 -23.20 -5.81
N ARG A 102 -40.42 -22.50 -4.84
CA ARG A 102 -41.70 -22.87 -4.21
C ARG A 102 -42.84 -22.85 -5.21
N ARG A 103 -42.90 -21.88 -6.13
CA ARG A 103 -43.89 -21.88 -7.21
C ARG A 103 -43.70 -23.05 -8.17
N ARG A 104 -42.44 -23.36 -8.53
CA ARG A 104 -42.12 -24.55 -9.36
C ARG A 104 -42.43 -25.86 -8.64
N LYS A 105 -42.14 -25.94 -7.34
CA LYS A 105 -42.48 -27.07 -6.48
C LYS A 105 -43.99 -27.16 -6.30
N GLN A 106 -44.74 -26.08 -6.09
CA GLN A 106 -46.20 -26.11 -6.03
C GLN A 106 -46.80 -26.56 -7.36
N SER A 107 -46.29 -26.10 -8.51
CA SER A 107 -46.72 -26.65 -9.81
C SER A 107 -46.35 -28.13 -10.00
N ALA A 108 -45.34 -28.64 -9.28
CA ALA A 108 -44.93 -30.04 -9.29
C ALA A 108 -45.53 -30.90 -8.15
N ALA A 109 -45.96 -30.29 -7.05
CA ALA A 109 -46.45 -30.90 -5.80
C ALA A 109 -47.97 -30.84 -5.69
N ILE A 110 -48.64 -29.94 -6.42
CA ILE A 110 -50.06 -30.11 -6.80
C ILE A 110 -50.25 -31.46 -7.52
N LYS A 111 -49.18 -32.05 -8.07
CA LYS A 111 -49.20 -33.42 -8.60
C LYS A 111 -48.83 -34.52 -7.61
N ILE A 112 -48.28 -34.26 -6.41
CA ILE A 112 -47.65 -35.32 -5.59
C ILE A 112 -48.06 -35.37 -4.11
N GLU A 113 -48.36 -34.27 -3.39
CA GLU A 113 -48.47 -34.34 -1.92
C GLU A 113 -49.81 -33.85 -1.37
N GLU A 114 -50.80 -34.73 -1.45
CA GLU A 114 -52.06 -34.75 -0.70
C GLU A 114 -51.87 -35.42 0.69
N GLN A 115 -50.64 -35.55 1.20
CA GLN A 115 -50.34 -36.39 2.37
C GLN A 115 -49.30 -35.77 3.34
N GLU A 116 -49.80 -35.43 4.54
CA GLU A 116 -49.14 -35.42 5.88
C GLU A 116 -48.22 -34.26 6.36
N ASN A 117 -48.86 -33.37 7.15
CA ASN A 117 -48.60 -32.90 8.54
C ASN A 117 -47.19 -32.65 9.18
N GLU A 118 -47.11 -31.43 9.76
CA GLU A 118 -46.56 -30.99 11.08
C GLU A 118 -45.03 -30.78 11.35
N PRO A 119 -44.65 -29.88 12.31
CA PRO A 119 -43.53 -28.93 12.28
C PRO A 119 -42.47 -29.15 13.38
N PHE A 120 -41.33 -28.43 13.36
CA PHE A 120 -40.50 -28.23 14.56
C PHE A 120 -39.80 -26.86 14.64
N GLU A 121 -39.88 -26.27 15.83
CA GLU A 121 -39.24 -25.06 16.32
C GLU A 121 -37.76 -25.28 16.74
N SER A 122 -36.99 -24.18 16.83
CA SER A 122 -36.24 -23.70 18.03
C SER A 122 -35.01 -22.86 17.64
N VAL A 123 -34.99 -21.56 17.94
CA VAL A 123 -34.56 -20.81 19.15
C VAL A 123 -33.08 -20.37 19.15
N SER A 124 -32.91 -19.07 18.86
CA SER A 124 -32.05 -18.02 19.44
C SER A 124 -30.83 -18.37 20.32
N SER A 125 -29.68 -17.70 20.07
CA SER A 125 -28.86 -17.09 21.14
C SER A 125 -27.85 -16.06 20.61
N ASN A 126 -27.87 -14.86 21.22
CA ASN A 126 -26.91 -13.76 21.05
C ASN A 126 -25.51 -14.11 21.61
N SER A 127 -24.44 -13.64 20.98
CA SER A 127 -23.15 -13.43 21.65
C SER A 127 -22.30 -12.38 20.92
N GLU A 128 -21.50 -11.70 21.72
CA GLU A 128 -20.96 -10.35 21.57
C GLU A 128 -19.92 -10.15 20.46
N SER A 129 -19.92 -8.91 19.97
CA SER A 129 -18.94 -8.17 19.17
C SER A 129 -17.57 -8.83 18.99
N ASP A 130 -17.36 -9.46 17.84
CA ASP A 130 -16.01 -9.69 17.33
C ASP A 130 -15.97 -9.39 15.83
N CYS A 131 -14.99 -8.59 15.43
CA CYS A 131 -14.83 -8.21 14.03
C CYS A 131 -14.51 -9.45 13.19
N ILE A 132 -15.35 -9.73 12.20
CA ILE A 132 -15.29 -10.97 11.41
C ILE A 132 -14.12 -10.89 10.43
N VAL A 133 -13.10 -11.72 10.64
CA VAL A 133 -11.97 -11.89 9.71
C VAL A 133 -12.22 -13.14 8.86
N VAL A 134 -12.64 -12.94 7.60
CA VAL A 134 -12.87 -14.06 6.67
C VAL A 134 -11.54 -14.51 6.07
N LYS A 135 -11.11 -15.74 6.37
CA LYS A 135 -9.89 -16.35 5.83
C LYS A 135 -10.20 -17.04 4.50
N SER A 136 -9.62 -16.57 3.40
CA SER A 136 -9.84 -17.16 2.07
C SER A 136 -8.78 -18.22 1.76
N HIS A 137 -9.20 -19.46 1.46
CA HIS A 137 -8.35 -20.46 0.83
C HIS A 137 -8.41 -20.29 -0.69
N ARG A 138 -7.25 -20.11 -1.33
CA ARG A 138 -7.13 -20.15 -2.80
C ARG A 138 -6.89 -21.59 -3.23
N LEU A 139 -7.81 -22.15 -4.01
CA LEU A 139 -7.51 -23.28 -4.89
C LEU A 139 -6.86 -22.71 -6.15
N HIS A 140 -5.70 -23.28 -6.50
CA HIS A 140 -4.81 -22.85 -7.57
C HIS A 140 -5.40 -23.08 -8.96
#